data_AF-A0A920SR64-F1
#
_entry.id   AF-A0A920SR64-F1
#
_cell.length_a   1.000
_cell.length_b   1.000
_cell.length_c   1.000
_cell.angle_alpha   90.00
_cell.angle_beta   90.00
_cell.angle_gamma   90.00
#
_symmetry.space_group_name_H-M   'P 1'
#
loop_
_entity.id
_entity.type
_entity.pdbx_description
1 polymer ?
#
loop_
_entity_poly.entity_id
_entity_poly.type
_entity_poly.pdbx_seq_one_letter_code
_entity_poly.pdbx_strand_id
1 'polypeptide(L)'
;MDLGSGKATSPRLRFLRLAHKWLHVSKTYHIRRNGLSHDSEIPGLGKSVAEELMTVHQSYLPVLIDPLSHNSIKGLAHITGGGIPGNLQRVLPQRVRGVIDRSSWEIPPAFRILQEEGGVSIEEMDRVFNMGIGMIAVVEESETSSLISSARERGSDAWVIGEITDGGGIEYK
;
A
#
# COMPACT_ATOMS: atom_id res chain seq x y z
N MET A 1 0.53 29.82 4.49
CA MET A 1 -0.53 29.81 5.51
C MET A 1 0.14 29.50 6.83
N ASP A 2 0.10 30.46 7.73
CA ASP A 2 0.76 30.46 9.03
C ASP A 2 -0.07 29.65 10.03
N LEU A 3 0.56 28.78 10.83
CA LEU A 3 -0.10 27.99 11.87
C LEU A 3 0.25 28.60 13.23
N GLY A 4 -0.54 29.61 13.61
CA GLY A 4 -0.47 30.29 14.88
C GLY A 4 -0.90 29.42 16.07
N SER A 5 -0.45 29.85 17.24
CA SER A 5 -0.72 29.33 18.57
C SER A 5 -2.22 29.23 18.90
N GLY A 6 -2.77 28.03 18.74
CA GLY A 6 -3.92 27.50 19.45
C GLY A 6 -3.58 26.05 19.81
N LYS A 7 -4.26 25.41 20.76
CA LYS A 7 -4.14 23.96 20.98
C LYS A 7 -4.43 23.25 19.65
N ALA A 8 -3.38 22.97 18.88
CA ALA A 8 -3.49 22.34 17.59
C ALA A 8 -3.88 20.89 17.88
N THR A 9 -5.16 20.58 17.70
CA THR A 9 -5.52 19.26 17.21
C THR A 9 -4.72 19.10 15.91
N SER A 10 -3.56 18.45 16.00
CA SER A 10 -2.66 18.24 14.87
C SER A 10 -3.49 17.72 13.69
N PRO A 11 -3.26 18.19 12.44
CA PRO A 11 -4.00 17.68 11.29
C PRO A 11 -3.72 16.17 11.17
N ARG A 12 -4.69 15.34 11.56
CA ARG A 12 -4.60 13.88 11.46
C ARG A 12 -5.07 13.48 10.07
N LEU A 13 -4.12 13.45 9.15
CA LEU A 13 -4.34 12.90 7.83
C LEU A 13 -4.40 11.36 7.94
N ARG A 14 -5.40 10.76 7.30
CA ARG A 14 -5.63 9.31 7.28
C ARG A 14 -5.10 8.72 5.98
N PHE A 15 -4.67 7.46 6.07
CA PHE A 15 -4.30 6.69 4.89
C PHE A 15 -5.46 5.84 4.44
N LEU A 16 -5.71 5.86 3.14
CA LEU A 16 -6.61 4.94 2.48
C LEU A 16 -5.83 4.04 1.52
N ARG A 17 -5.98 2.73 1.69
CA ARG A 17 -5.55 1.76 0.67
C ARG A 17 -6.55 1.75 -0.47
N LEU A 18 -6.07 1.75 -1.71
CA LEU A 18 -6.82 1.18 -2.83
C LEU A 18 -6.21 -0.18 -3.14
N ALA A 19 -6.98 -1.23 -2.90
CA ALA A 19 -6.46 -2.59 -2.99
C ALA A 19 -6.13 -2.97 -4.43
N HIS A 20 -5.11 -3.82 -4.54
CA HIS A 20 -4.73 -4.45 -5.77
C HIS A 20 -4.19 -5.84 -5.46
N LYS A 21 -4.53 -6.80 -6.31
CA LYS A 21 -3.88 -8.12 -6.29
C LYS A 21 -2.67 -7.99 -7.19
N TRP A 22 -1.44 -7.84 -6.67
CA TRP A 22 -0.21 -8.18 -7.41
C TRP A 22 1.13 -7.91 -6.69
N LEU A 23 2.10 -8.78 -6.97
CA LEU A 23 3.55 -8.59 -6.94
C LEU A 23 4.04 -7.71 -8.12
N HIS A 24 4.49 -6.47 -7.90
CA HIS A 24 5.08 -5.68 -9.01
C HIS A 24 6.32 -6.42 -9.58
N VAL A 25 6.48 -6.40 -10.91
CA VAL A 25 7.46 -7.08 -11.80
C VAL A 25 8.94 -7.02 -11.35
N SER A 26 9.28 -6.25 -10.31
CA SER A 26 10.67 -5.96 -9.95
C SER A 26 11.49 -7.13 -9.39
N LYS A 27 10.92 -8.30 -9.05
CA LYS A 27 11.75 -9.39 -8.45
C LYS A 27 11.36 -10.83 -8.84
N THR A 28 11.22 -11.09 -10.14
CA THR A 28 11.38 -12.46 -10.70
C THR A 28 12.72 -13.13 -10.30
N TYR A 29 13.69 -12.36 -9.80
CA TYR A 29 15.01 -12.83 -9.38
C TYR A 29 15.01 -13.73 -8.13
N HIS A 30 14.07 -13.56 -7.19
CA HIS A 30 14.06 -14.37 -5.95
C HIS A 30 13.49 -15.77 -6.15
N ILE A 31 12.49 -15.91 -7.03
CA ILE A 31 11.79 -17.18 -7.30
C ILE A 31 12.77 -18.24 -7.85
N ARG A 32 13.68 -17.84 -8.74
CA ARG A 32 14.71 -18.76 -9.29
C ARG A 32 15.68 -19.30 -8.24
N ARG A 33 15.91 -18.60 -7.13
CA ARG A 33 16.88 -19.02 -6.10
C ARG A 33 16.33 -20.14 -5.19
N ASN A 34 15.01 -20.26 -5.10
CA ASN A 34 14.34 -21.23 -4.23
C ASN A 34 13.86 -22.49 -4.96
N GLY A 35 14.19 -22.66 -6.25
CA GLY A 35 13.80 -23.85 -7.01
C GLY A 35 12.34 -23.88 -7.48
N LEU A 36 11.59 -22.79 -7.31
CA LEU A 36 10.27 -22.64 -7.89
C LEU A 36 10.40 -22.33 -9.38
N SER A 37 9.86 -23.22 -10.22
CA SER A 37 9.69 -22.97 -11.65
C SER A 37 8.52 -22.01 -11.86
N HIS A 38 8.48 -21.35 -13.02
CA HIS A 38 7.31 -20.58 -13.46
C HIS A 38 6.01 -21.42 -13.48
N ASP A 39 6.10 -22.72 -13.75
CA ASP A 39 4.95 -23.65 -13.74
C ASP A 39 4.61 -24.19 -12.35
N SER A 40 5.42 -23.90 -11.33
CA SER A 40 5.15 -24.35 -9.96
C SER A 40 3.85 -23.73 -9.45
N GLU A 41 2.96 -24.55 -8.90
CA GLU A 41 1.78 -24.05 -8.19
C GLU A 41 2.19 -23.28 -6.94
N ILE A 42 1.48 -22.17 -6.67
CA ILE A 42 1.60 -21.42 -5.43
C ILE A 42 0.61 -22.03 -4.42
N PRO A 43 1.09 -22.63 -3.31
CA PRO A 43 0.21 -23.16 -2.26
C PRO A 43 -0.86 -22.14 -1.82
N GLY A 44 -2.12 -22.59 -1.78
CA GLY A 44 -3.25 -21.76 -1.34
C GLY A 44 -3.76 -20.72 -2.35
N LEU A 45 -3.14 -20.58 -3.52
CA LEU A 45 -3.62 -19.67 -4.58
C LEU A 45 -4.35 -20.37 -5.71
N GLY A 46 -4.12 -21.69 -5.90
CA GLY A 46 -4.71 -22.47 -7.00
C GLY A 46 -4.27 -21.99 -8.39
N LYS A 47 -3.09 -21.36 -8.47
CA LYS A 47 -2.46 -20.84 -9.69
C LYS A 47 -0.98 -21.14 -9.69
N SER A 48 -0.40 -21.24 -10.87
CA SER A 48 1.05 -21.25 -11.07
C SER A 48 1.69 -19.90 -10.77
N VAL A 49 3.00 -19.92 -10.53
CA VAL A 49 3.82 -18.71 -10.43
C VAL A 49 3.66 -17.83 -11.68
N ALA A 50 3.65 -18.42 -12.88
CA ALA A 50 3.48 -17.70 -14.13
C ALA A 50 2.10 -17.01 -14.23
N GLU A 51 1.02 -17.70 -13.89
CA GLU A 51 -0.34 -17.13 -13.93
C GLU A 51 -0.51 -15.97 -12.95
N GLU A 52 0.04 -16.11 -11.75
CA GLU A 52 0.04 -15.02 -10.78
C GLU A 52 0.91 -13.86 -11.29
N LEU A 53 2.08 -14.17 -11.88
CA LEU A 53 2.96 -13.22 -12.55
C LEU A 53 2.46 -12.72 -13.93
N MET A 54 1.26 -13.06 -14.36
CA MET A 54 0.67 -12.59 -15.62
C MET A 54 -0.73 -11.99 -15.44
N THR A 55 -1.25 -11.93 -14.22
CA THR A 55 -2.51 -11.25 -13.91
C THR A 55 -2.49 -9.77 -14.41
N VAL A 56 -3.59 -9.16 -14.82
CA VAL A 56 -3.50 -7.77 -15.34
C VAL A 56 -3.45 -6.75 -14.19
N HIS A 57 -2.57 -5.75 -14.29
CA HIS A 57 -2.60 -4.61 -13.38
C HIS A 57 -3.84 -3.75 -13.64
N GLN A 58 -4.68 -3.56 -12.64
CA GLN A 58 -5.83 -2.68 -12.68
C GLN A 58 -5.42 -1.22 -12.49
N SER A 59 -5.89 -0.35 -13.37
CA SER A 59 -5.62 1.09 -13.25
C SER A 59 -6.34 1.69 -12.04
N TYR A 60 -5.65 2.49 -11.23
CA TYR A 60 -6.26 3.27 -10.15
C TYR A 60 -6.94 4.55 -10.64
N LEU A 61 -6.70 4.97 -11.88
CA LEU A 61 -7.22 6.23 -12.41
C LEU A 61 -8.76 6.34 -12.30
N PRO A 62 -9.56 5.30 -12.63
CA PRO A 62 -11.01 5.38 -12.49
C PRO A 62 -11.46 5.70 -11.07
N VAL A 63 -10.75 5.20 -10.05
CA VAL A 63 -11.05 5.41 -8.63
C VAL A 63 -10.61 6.80 -8.15
N LEU A 64 -9.52 7.32 -8.72
CA LEU A 64 -8.88 8.54 -8.24
C LEU A 64 -9.35 9.81 -8.96
N ILE A 65 -10.01 9.70 -10.12
CA ILE A 65 -10.29 10.86 -10.98
C ILE A 65 -11.20 11.92 -10.32
N ASP A 66 -12.30 11.54 -9.68
CA ASP A 66 -13.18 12.51 -9.00
C ASP A 66 -12.53 13.05 -7.71
N PRO A 67 -11.97 12.19 -6.82
CA PRO A 67 -11.31 12.68 -5.61
C PRO A 67 -10.15 13.64 -5.87
N LEU A 68 -9.42 13.42 -6.96
CA LEU A 68 -8.38 14.34 -7.43
C LEU A 68 -8.97 15.69 -7.88
N SER A 69 -10.09 15.65 -8.59
CA SER A 69 -10.78 16.85 -9.09
C SER A 69 -11.36 17.71 -7.95
N HIS A 70 -11.73 17.08 -6.83
CA HIS A 70 -12.26 17.76 -5.63
C HIS A 70 -11.19 18.17 -4.61
N ASN A 71 -9.90 17.90 -4.87
CA ASN A 71 -8.79 18.20 -3.96
C ASN A 71 -8.92 17.56 -2.56
N SER A 72 -9.66 16.43 -2.49
CA SER A 72 -9.84 15.62 -1.28
C SER A 72 -8.58 14.85 -0.91
N ILE A 73 -7.71 14.58 -1.90
CA ILE A 73 -6.44 13.86 -1.71
C ILE A 73 -5.29 14.84 -1.51
N LYS A 74 -4.59 14.72 -0.38
CA LYS A 74 -3.41 15.51 -0.02
C LYS A 74 -2.09 14.90 -0.52
N GLY A 75 -2.11 13.60 -0.84
CA GLY A 75 -0.94 12.89 -1.36
C GLY A 75 -1.31 11.51 -1.89
N LEU A 76 -0.57 11.03 -2.89
CA LEU A 76 -0.74 9.70 -3.49
C LEU A 76 0.59 8.98 -3.60
N ALA A 77 0.69 7.82 -2.97
CA ALA A 77 1.85 6.95 -3.08
C ALA A 77 1.47 5.66 -3.83
N HIS A 78 1.99 5.50 -5.05
CA HIS A 78 1.95 4.23 -5.77
C HIS A 78 3.03 3.30 -5.19
N ILE A 79 2.62 2.20 -4.60
CA ILE A 79 3.51 1.29 -3.89
C ILE A 79 4.09 0.28 -4.86
N THR A 80 5.35 0.50 -5.22
CA THR A 80 6.09 -0.31 -6.20
C THR A 80 7.36 -0.86 -5.54
N GLY A 81 8.51 -0.83 -6.20
CA GLY A 81 9.79 -1.13 -5.56
C GLY A 81 10.08 -0.15 -4.42
N GLY A 82 10.66 -0.64 -3.32
CA GLY A 82 10.90 0.16 -2.11
C GLY A 82 9.77 0.07 -1.06
N GLY A 83 8.71 -0.69 -1.38
CA GLY A 83 7.59 -0.96 -0.48
C GLY A 83 6.88 0.29 0.04
N ILE A 84 6.10 0.15 1.12
CA ILE A 84 5.37 1.29 1.68
C ILE A 84 6.34 2.36 2.21
N PRO A 85 7.39 2.04 2.99
CA PRO A 85 8.27 3.07 3.55
C PRO A 85 8.92 3.93 2.48
N GLY A 86 9.49 3.31 1.44
CA GLY A 86 10.21 4.02 0.38
C GLY A 86 9.31 4.86 -0.53
N ASN A 87 8.06 4.46 -0.73
CA ASN A 87 7.13 5.19 -1.59
C ASN A 87 6.33 6.25 -0.81
N LEU A 88 5.85 5.93 0.39
CA LEU A 88 5.04 6.85 1.19
C LEU A 88 5.87 8.01 1.76
N GLN A 89 7.13 7.77 2.15
CA GLN A 89 8.00 8.84 2.65
C GLN A 89 8.23 9.96 1.61
N ARG A 90 8.12 9.68 0.31
CA ARG A 90 8.30 10.67 -0.77
C ARG A 90 7.15 11.67 -0.88
N VAL A 91 5.98 11.32 -0.38
CA VAL A 91 4.77 12.16 -0.47
C VAL A 91 4.44 12.85 0.85
N LEU A 92 5.00 12.38 1.96
CA LEU A 92 4.81 12.99 3.27
C LEU A 92 5.77 14.16 3.50
N PRO A 93 5.29 15.27 4.12
CA PRO A 93 6.17 16.30 4.63
C PRO A 93 7.19 15.75 5.65
N GLN A 94 8.38 16.37 5.74
CA GLN A 94 9.45 15.89 6.64
C GLN A 94 9.07 15.89 8.14
N ARG A 95 8.11 16.73 8.53
CA ARG A 95 7.67 16.92 9.93
C ARG A 95 6.54 16.00 10.37
N VAL A 96 6.14 15.05 9.54
CA VAL A 96 5.09 14.09 9.86
C VAL A 96 5.58 12.66 9.71
N ARG A 97 4.95 11.77 10.46
CA ARG A 97 5.20 10.33 10.44
C ARG A 97 3.98 9.60 9.92
N GLY A 98 4.20 8.62 9.04
CA GLY A 98 3.16 7.67 8.67
C GLY A 98 3.19 6.45 9.58
N VAL A 99 2.13 6.22 10.36
CA VAL A 99 1.94 5.03 11.20
C VAL A 99 1.02 4.06 10.47
N ILE A 100 1.55 2.89 10.11
CA ILE A 100 0.87 1.87 9.32
C ILE A 100 0.44 0.71 10.20
N ASP A 101 -0.84 0.37 10.18
CA ASP A 101 -1.43 -0.74 10.90
C ASP A 101 -1.31 -2.03 10.09
N ARG A 102 -0.34 -2.90 10.41
CA ARG A 102 -0.18 -4.14 9.63
C ARG A 102 -1.40 -5.06 9.75
N SER A 103 -2.08 -5.04 10.89
CA SER A 103 -3.24 -5.88 11.15
C SER A 103 -4.48 -5.45 10.35
N SER A 104 -4.46 -4.25 9.74
CA SER A 104 -5.58 -3.73 8.96
C SER A 104 -5.78 -4.41 7.60
N TRP A 105 -4.88 -5.29 7.15
CA TRP A 105 -5.12 -6.09 5.96
C TRP A 105 -4.50 -7.48 6.02
N GLU A 106 -5.08 -8.37 5.23
CA GLU A 106 -4.48 -9.67 4.98
C GLU A 106 -3.36 -9.56 3.93
N ILE A 107 -2.15 -9.97 4.31
CA ILE A 107 -1.02 -10.08 3.40
C ILE A 107 -1.31 -11.23 2.40
N PRO A 108 -1.27 -10.98 1.08
CA PRO A 108 -1.51 -12.02 0.09
C PRO A 108 -0.61 -13.25 0.28
N PRO A 109 -1.11 -14.49 0.12
CA PRO A 109 -0.35 -15.70 0.43
C PRO A 109 0.99 -15.81 -0.32
N ALA A 110 1.05 -15.30 -1.57
CA ALA A 110 2.29 -15.26 -2.34
C ALA A 110 3.45 -14.56 -1.59
N PHE A 111 3.18 -13.49 -0.84
CA PHE A 111 4.21 -12.82 -0.04
C PHE A 111 4.61 -13.63 1.20
N ARG A 112 3.67 -14.37 1.81
CA ARG A 112 3.98 -15.24 2.96
C ARG A 112 4.88 -16.39 2.53
N ILE A 113 4.59 -17.00 1.38
CA ILE A 113 5.42 -18.06 0.81
C ILE A 113 6.82 -17.52 0.48
N LEU A 114 6.91 -16.36 -0.16
CA LEU A 114 8.19 -15.71 -0.44
C LEU A 114 8.99 -15.41 0.83
N GLN A 115 8.31 -15.01 1.91
CA GLN A 115 8.92 -14.75 3.20
C GLN A 115 9.46 -16.04 3.83
N GLU A 116 8.61 -17.05 3.94
CA GLU A 116 8.89 -18.33 4.61
C GLU A 116 9.95 -19.14 3.85
N GLU A 117 9.77 -19.35 2.55
CA GLU A 117 10.71 -20.13 1.73
C GLU A 117 12.00 -19.35 1.42
N GLY A 118 11.92 -18.02 1.32
CA GLY A 118 13.08 -17.18 1.07
C GLY A 118 13.91 -16.86 2.32
N GLY A 119 13.43 -17.20 3.52
CA GLY A 119 14.06 -16.81 4.77
C GLY A 119 14.20 -15.29 4.93
N VAL A 120 13.23 -14.53 4.40
CA VAL A 120 13.28 -13.06 4.38
C VAL A 120 12.60 -12.52 5.64
N SER A 121 13.26 -11.63 6.36
CA SER A 121 12.65 -10.94 7.52
C SER A 121 11.47 -10.08 7.09
N ILE A 122 10.46 -9.90 7.95
CA ILE A 122 9.29 -9.07 7.64
C ILE A 122 9.69 -7.62 7.31
N GLU A 123 10.72 -7.09 7.96
CA GLU A 123 11.21 -5.72 7.74
C GLU A 123 11.80 -5.56 6.33
N GLU A 124 12.49 -6.58 5.83
CA GLU A 124 13.00 -6.58 4.46
C GLU A 124 11.85 -6.77 3.46
N MET A 125 10.85 -7.60 3.79
CA MET A 125 9.65 -7.74 2.98
C MET A 125 8.96 -6.37 2.79
N ASP A 126 8.85 -5.58 3.86
CA ASP A 126 8.21 -4.27 3.86
C ASP A 126 8.95 -3.20 3.07
N ARG A 127 10.28 -3.28 3.05
CA ARG A 127 11.14 -2.35 2.31
C ARG A 127 11.22 -2.68 0.83
N VAL A 128 10.83 -3.89 0.45
CA VAL A 128 10.99 -4.38 -0.91
C VAL A 128 9.66 -4.47 -1.63
N PHE A 129 8.69 -5.08 -0.99
CA PHE A 129 7.42 -5.48 -1.58
C PHE A 129 6.30 -4.56 -1.13
N ASN A 130 5.23 -4.56 -1.91
CA ASN A 130 4.05 -3.78 -1.62
C ASN A 130 3.14 -4.43 -0.55
N MET A 131 3.40 -5.71 -0.21
CA MET A 131 2.70 -6.49 0.82
C MET A 131 1.17 -6.54 0.62
N GLY A 132 0.70 -6.37 -0.62
CA GLY A 132 -0.71 -6.31 -0.99
C GLY A 132 -1.31 -4.91 -1.08
N ILE A 133 -0.56 -3.86 -0.71
CA ILE A 133 -0.99 -2.46 -0.82
C ILE A 133 -0.48 -1.90 -2.13
N GLY A 134 -1.36 -1.65 -3.10
CA GLY A 134 -0.93 -1.13 -4.40
C GLY A 134 -0.87 0.40 -4.47
N MET A 135 -1.79 1.08 -3.81
CA MET A 135 -1.85 2.55 -3.77
C MET A 135 -2.29 3.01 -2.39
N ILE A 136 -1.69 4.11 -1.92
CA ILE A 136 -2.09 4.82 -0.70
C ILE A 136 -2.50 6.25 -1.06
N ALA A 137 -3.71 6.63 -0.66
CA ALA A 137 -4.16 8.01 -0.68
C ALA A 137 -4.09 8.61 0.73
N VAL A 138 -3.51 9.80 0.84
CA VAL A 138 -3.48 10.60 2.07
C VAL A 138 -4.64 11.58 2.02
N VAL A 139 -5.55 11.52 2.98
CA VAL A 139 -6.77 12.34 3.01
C VAL A 139 -7.01 12.92 4.40
N GLU A 140 -7.86 13.92 4.49
CA GLU A 140 -8.41 14.34 5.78
C GLU A 140 -9.35 13.27 6.33
N GLU A 141 -9.50 13.21 7.66
CA GLU A 141 -10.40 12.26 8.31
C GLU A 141 -11.85 12.39 7.79
N SER A 142 -12.31 13.62 7.55
CA SER A 142 -13.65 13.90 7.01
C SER A 142 -13.89 13.34 5.60
N GLU A 143 -12.83 13.18 4.80
CA GLU A 143 -12.91 12.72 3.41
C GLU A 143 -12.84 11.18 3.30
N THR A 144 -12.47 10.50 4.38
CA THR A 144 -12.17 9.06 4.38
C THR A 144 -13.38 8.24 3.93
N SER A 145 -14.56 8.47 4.53
CA SER A 145 -15.78 7.72 4.23
C SER A 145 -16.24 7.93 2.79
N SER A 146 -16.16 9.17 2.29
CA SER A 146 -16.53 9.53 0.92
C SER A 146 -15.64 8.80 -0.10
N LEU A 147 -14.33 8.81 0.13
CA LEU A 147 -13.37 8.15 -0.75
C LEU A 147 -13.52 6.62 -0.75
N ILE A 148 -13.79 6.01 0.41
CA ILE A 148 -14.08 4.56 0.50
C ILE A 148 -15.30 4.20 -0.33
N SER A 149 -16.40 4.95 -0.18
CA SER A 149 -17.64 4.70 -0.91
C SER A 149 -17.42 4.84 -2.42
N SER A 150 -16.76 5.92 -2.86
CA SER A 150 -16.45 6.15 -4.27
C SER A 150 -15.58 5.04 -4.86
N ALA A 151 -14.57 4.56 -4.13
CA ALA A 151 -13.74 3.44 -4.57
C ALA A 151 -14.56 2.16 -4.75
N ARG A 152 -15.43 1.84 -3.79
CA ARG A 152 -16.30 0.64 -3.85
C ARG A 152 -17.30 0.69 -4.99
N GLU A 153 -17.92 1.84 -5.23
CA GLU A 153 -18.82 2.06 -6.38
C GLU A 153 -18.11 1.82 -7.72
N ARG A 154 -16.80 2.07 -7.76
CA ARG A 154 -15.93 1.88 -8.93
C ARG A 154 -15.24 0.50 -8.93
N GLY A 155 -15.73 -0.44 -8.12
CA GLY A 155 -15.28 -1.83 -8.08
C GLY A 155 -13.93 -2.05 -7.43
N SER A 156 -13.46 -1.11 -6.61
CA SER A 156 -12.19 -1.22 -5.88
C SER A 156 -12.39 -1.23 -4.38
N ASP A 157 -11.73 -2.16 -3.69
CA ASP A 157 -11.77 -2.18 -2.24
C ASP A 157 -10.88 -1.08 -1.66
N ALA A 158 -11.42 -0.39 -0.64
CA ALA A 158 -10.70 0.63 0.08
C ALA A 158 -11.04 0.64 1.57
N TRP A 159 -10.03 0.91 2.39
CA TRP A 159 -10.13 0.98 3.84
C TRP A 159 -8.94 1.70 4.47
N VAL A 160 -9.10 2.09 5.73
CA VAL A 160 -8.07 2.77 6.50
C VAL A 160 -6.98 1.79 6.91
N ILE A 161 -5.73 2.15 6.61
CA ILE A 161 -4.56 1.31 6.95
C ILE A 161 -3.60 1.98 7.94
N GLY A 162 -3.98 3.14 8.47
CA GLY A 162 -3.11 3.89 9.36
C GLY A 162 -3.45 5.36 9.43
N GLU A 163 -2.53 6.11 10.03
CA GLU A 163 -2.68 7.53 10.31
C GLU A 163 -1.37 8.28 10.23
N ILE A 164 -1.48 9.59 10.07
CA ILE A 164 -0.36 10.52 10.18
C ILE A 164 -0.30 11.10 11.59
N THR A 165 0.90 11.09 12.16
CA THR A 165 1.22 11.70 13.44
C THR A 165 2.40 12.68 13.30
N ASP A 166 2.65 13.47 14.35
CA ASP A 166 3.80 14.37 14.37
C ASP A 166 5.12 13.57 14.46
N GLY A 167 6.17 14.02 13.76
CA GLY A 167 7.48 13.38 13.79
C GLY A 167 8.16 13.31 12.42
N GLY A 168 8.66 12.14 12.06
CA GLY A 168 9.30 11.92 10.76
C GLY A 168 9.48 10.43 10.48
N GLY A 169 9.39 10.05 9.20
CA GLY A 169 9.58 8.67 8.73
C GLY A 169 8.29 7.85 8.67
N ILE A 170 8.46 6.54 8.49
CA ILE A 170 7.36 5.56 8.39
C ILE A 170 7.57 4.49 9.46
N GLU A 171 6.50 4.15 10.16
CA GLU A 171 6.49 3.18 11.25
C GLU A 171 5.35 2.18 11.06
N TYR A 172 5.59 0.93 11.42
CA TYR A 172 4.54 -0.09 11.51
C TYR A 172 4.18 -0.31 12.97
N LYS A 173 2.88 -0.42 13.24
CA LYS A 173 2.33 -0.87 14.52
C LYS A 173 1.72 -2.25 14.40
#